data_AF-A0A849QKX9-F1
#
_entry.id   AF-A0A849QKX9-F1
#
_cell.length_a   1.000
_cell.length_b   1.000
_cell.length_c   1.000
_cell.angle_alpha   90.00
_cell.angle_beta   90.00
_cell.angle_gamma   90.00
#
_symmetry.space_group_name_H-M   'P 1'
#
loop_
_entity.id
_entity.type
_entity.pdbx_description
1 polymer ?
#
loop_
_entity_poly.entity_id
_entity_poly.type
_entity_poly.pdbx_seq_one_letter_code
_entity_poly.pdbx_strand_id
1 'polypeptide(L)'
;SVKPDPYDFAEVFCRAVELFPEIPITLGCAHSSGRDREIIERIALESGVFNVALPTRSFVKYAYAKGYGIEYFGTCCGVLPQDSTRIDGDLHLK
;
A
#
# COMPACT_ATOMS: atom_id res chain seq x y z
N SER A 1 -15.24 11.77 16.67
CA SER A 1 -14.83 10.74 15.70
C SER A 1 -14.00 9.71 16.45
N VAL A 2 -14.38 8.43 16.39
CA VAL A 2 -13.57 7.34 16.98
C VAL A 2 -12.55 6.92 15.91
N LYS A 3 -11.27 6.92 16.27
CA LYS A 3 -10.21 6.41 15.40
C LYS A 3 -10.26 4.87 15.44
N PRO A 4 -10.36 4.17 14.30
CA PRO A 4 -10.29 2.71 14.27
C PRO A 4 -8.94 2.22 14.80
N ASP A 5 -8.91 1.02 15.36
CA ASP A 5 -7.64 0.36 15.65
C ASP A 5 -6.97 -0.02 14.32
N PRO A 6 -5.65 0.19 14.14
CA PRO A 6 -4.93 -0.27 12.96
C PRO A 6 -5.20 -1.72 12.55
N TYR A 7 -5.44 -2.61 13.51
CA TYR A 7 -5.72 -4.02 13.25
C TYR A 7 -7.12 -4.27 12.67
N ASP A 8 -8.08 -3.36 12.86
CA ASP A 8 -9.42 -3.48 12.27
C ASP A 8 -9.39 -3.43 10.73
N PHE A 9 -8.33 -2.85 10.14
CA PHE A 9 -8.15 -2.77 8.69
C PHE A 9 -7.92 -4.14 8.04
N ALA A 10 -7.41 -5.13 8.78
CA ALA A 10 -7.10 -6.45 8.25
C ALA A 10 -8.34 -7.14 7.66
N GLU A 11 -9.48 -7.07 8.36
CA GLU A 11 -10.74 -7.66 7.89
C GLU A 11 -11.22 -7.01 6.58
N VAL A 12 -11.08 -5.68 6.49
CA VAL A 12 -11.48 -4.92 5.30
C VAL A 12 -10.61 -5.30 4.10
N PHE A 13 -9.30 -5.39 4.29
CA PHE A 13 -8.38 -5.75 3.21
C PHE A 13 -8.58 -7.18 2.73
N CYS A 14 -8.67 -8.16 3.65
CA CYS A 14 -8.90 -9.55 3.28
C CYS A 14 -10.22 -9.70 2.52
N ARG A 15 -11.31 -9.08 2.98
CA ARG A 15 -12.59 -9.10 2.26
C ARG A 15 -12.51 -8.46 0.88
N ALA A 16 -11.79 -7.36 0.73
CA ALA A 16 -11.61 -6.72 -0.57
C ALA A 16 -10.87 -7.64 -1.54
N VAL A 17 -9.79 -8.29 -1.09
CA VAL A 17 -9.02 -9.24 -1.91
C VAL A 17 -9.87 -10.47 -2.28
N GLU A 18 -10.67 -10.99 -1.35
CA GLU A 18 -11.58 -12.12 -1.59
C GLU A 18 -12.70 -11.78 -2.60
N LEU A 19 -13.27 -10.57 -2.51
CA LEU A 19 -14.33 -10.11 -3.40
C LEU A 19 -13.84 -9.78 -4.81
N PHE A 20 -12.57 -9.40 -4.95
CA PHE A 20 -12.00 -8.92 -6.21
C PHE A 20 -10.69 -9.64 -6.56
N PRO A 21 -10.71 -10.97 -6.78
CA PRO A 21 -9.48 -11.77 -6.96
C PRO A 21 -8.69 -11.41 -8.22
N GLU A 22 -9.32 -10.80 -9.22
CA GLU A 22 -8.71 -10.43 -10.50
C GLU A 22 -8.37 -8.92 -10.60
N ILE A 23 -8.78 -8.11 -9.61
CA ILE A 23 -8.61 -6.65 -9.65
C ILE A 23 -7.64 -6.23 -8.54
N PRO A 24 -6.52 -5.56 -8.87
CA PRO A 24 -5.56 -5.10 -7.87
C PRO A 24 -6.18 -4.13 -6.84
N ILE A 25 -6.10 -4.49 -5.57
CA ILE A 25 -6.54 -3.61 -4.47
C ILE A 25 -5.48 -2.55 -4.19
N THR A 26 -5.92 -1.31 -3.99
CA THR A 26 -5.06 -0.14 -3.74
C THR A 26 -5.37 0.49 -2.39
N LEU A 27 -4.37 0.63 -1.52
CA LEU A 27 -4.44 1.44 -0.31
C LEU A 27 -4.24 2.92 -0.67
N GLY A 28 -5.33 3.70 -0.61
CA GLY A 28 -5.33 5.13 -0.93
C GLY A 28 -4.51 5.99 0.04
N CYS A 29 -4.23 7.25 -0.33
CA CYS A 29 -3.30 8.11 0.42
C CYS A 29 -3.78 8.50 1.84
N ALA A 30 -5.09 8.60 2.04
CA ALA A 30 -5.73 9.12 3.26
C ALA A 30 -6.04 8.04 4.32
N HIS A 31 -5.23 6.98 4.42
CA HIS A 31 -5.51 5.87 5.33
C HIS A 31 -5.13 6.14 6.79
N SER A 32 -4.01 6.82 7.08
CA SER A 32 -3.61 7.21 8.44
C SER A 32 -2.38 8.14 8.46
N SER A 33 -1.98 8.57 9.66
CA SER A 33 -0.77 9.36 9.94
C SER A 33 0.01 8.79 11.15
N GLY A 34 1.29 9.15 11.25
CA GLY A 34 2.15 8.72 12.36
C GLY A 34 2.40 7.21 12.38
N ARG A 35 2.49 6.62 13.58
CA ARG A 35 2.85 5.20 13.79
C ARG A 35 1.84 4.24 13.15
N ASP A 36 0.55 4.56 13.26
CA ASP A 36 -0.52 3.70 12.75
C ASP A 36 -0.47 3.55 11.23
N ARG A 37 0.06 4.56 10.53
CA ARG A 37 0.26 4.50 9.08
C ARG A 37 1.13 3.32 8.69
N GLU A 38 2.30 3.18 9.31
CA GLU A 38 3.22 2.08 9.03
C GLU A 38 2.62 0.72 9.38
N ILE A 39 1.88 0.62 10.49
CA ILE A 39 1.21 -0.62 10.90
C ILE A 39 0.18 -1.02 9.85
N ILE A 40 -0.68 -0.08 9.41
CA ILE A 40 -1.71 -0.32 8.39
C ILE A 40 -1.08 -0.70 7.05
N GLU A 41 -0.02 -0.03 6.61
CA GLU A 41 0.69 -0.37 5.36
C GLU A 41 1.23 -1.81 5.40
N ARG A 42 1.82 -2.25 6.53
CA ARG A 42 2.28 -3.64 6.70
C ARG A 42 1.13 -4.64 6.68
N ILE A 43 0.04 -4.36 7.40
CA ILE A 43 -1.16 -5.21 7.40
C ILE A 43 -1.71 -5.33 5.97
N ALA A 44 -1.78 -4.22 5.23
CA ALA A 44 -2.24 -4.22 3.85
C ALA A 44 -1.43 -5.16 2.97
N LEU A 45 -0.09 -5.09 3.03
CA LEU A 45 0.78 -6.00 2.26
C LEU A 45 0.55 -7.47 2.62
N GLU A 46 0.50 -7.79 3.91
CA GLU A 46 0.31 -9.19 4.36
C GLU A 46 -1.11 -9.71 4.07
N SER A 47 -2.10 -8.82 3.93
CA SER A 47 -3.47 -9.14 3.51
C SER A 47 -3.64 -9.25 1.98
N GLY A 48 -2.61 -8.97 1.18
CA GLY A 48 -2.65 -9.09 -0.28
C GLY A 48 -3.04 -7.80 -1.03
N VAL A 49 -2.99 -6.64 -0.38
CA VAL A 49 -3.13 -5.35 -1.07
C VAL A 49 -1.94 -5.15 -2.00
N PHE A 50 -2.22 -4.81 -3.26
CA PHE A 50 -1.21 -4.77 -4.32
C PHE A 50 -0.51 -3.41 -4.44
N ASN A 51 -1.28 -2.31 -4.39
CA ASN A 51 -0.74 -0.96 -4.52
C ASN A 51 -0.85 -0.19 -3.20
N VAL A 52 0.17 0.59 -2.84
CA VAL A 52 0.16 1.48 -1.68
C VAL A 52 0.53 2.90 -2.10
N ALA A 53 -0.38 3.85 -1.86
CA ALA A 53 -0.16 5.24 -2.21
C ALA A 53 0.66 5.99 -1.15
N LEU A 54 1.75 6.64 -1.58
CA LEU A 54 2.67 7.40 -0.74
C LEU A 54 3.15 6.59 0.48
N PRO A 55 3.78 5.42 0.28
CA PRO A 55 4.16 4.54 1.37
C PRO A 55 5.20 5.19 2.28
N THR A 56 5.20 4.83 3.56
CA THR A 56 6.31 5.23 4.44
C THR A 56 7.63 4.57 4.01
N ARG A 57 8.75 5.25 4.25
CA ARG A 57 10.09 4.68 3.99
C ARG A 57 10.33 3.39 4.77
N SER A 58 9.75 3.26 5.96
CA SER A 58 9.87 2.06 6.78
C SER A 58 9.13 0.88 6.14
N PHE A 59 7.92 1.11 5.62
CA PHE A 59 7.19 0.10 4.84
C PHE A 59 7.97 -0.35 3.60
N VAL A 60 8.55 0.57 2.84
CA VAL A 60 9.36 0.22 1.65
C VAL A 60 10.52 -0.70 2.04
N LYS A 61 11.23 -0.40 3.13
CA LYS A 61 12.30 -1.29 3.66
C LYS A 61 11.77 -2.65 4.10
N TYR A 62 10.61 -2.67 4.75
CA TYR A 62 9.96 -3.90 5.19
C TYR A 62 9.59 -4.79 4.00
N ALA A 63 8.98 -4.22 2.95
CA ALA A 63 8.61 -4.93 1.74
C ALA A 63 9.83 -5.53 1.03
N TYR A 64 10.92 -4.77 0.88
CA TYR A 64 12.17 -5.31 0.35
C TYR A 64 12.75 -6.45 1.21
N ALA A 65 12.74 -6.31 2.53
CA ALA A 65 13.20 -7.35 3.44
C ALA A 65 12.35 -8.63 3.37
N LYS A 66 11.08 -8.52 2.93
CA LYS A 66 10.17 -9.62 2.65
C LYS A 66 10.34 -10.22 1.24
N GLY A 67 11.21 -9.65 0.42
CA GLY A 67 11.52 -10.15 -0.93
C GLY A 67 10.64 -9.59 -2.05
N TYR A 68 9.85 -8.53 -1.79
CA TYR A 68 9.05 -7.89 -2.83
C TYR A 68 9.90 -6.99 -3.74
N GLY A 69 9.64 -7.05 -5.05
CA GLY A 69 10.04 -6.01 -5.98
C GLY A 69 9.05 -4.84 -5.91
N ILE A 70 9.55 -3.60 -5.95
CA ILE A 70 8.71 -2.40 -5.87
C ILE A 70 8.90 -1.60 -7.15
N GLU A 71 7.77 -1.20 -7.73
CA GLU A 71 7.71 -0.29 -8.88
C GLU A 71 6.98 0.98 -8.46
N TYR A 72 7.43 2.12 -8.99
CA TYR A 72 6.86 3.43 -8.65
C TYR A 72 6.08 3.99 -9.82
N PHE A 73 4.96 4.64 -9.53
CA PHE A 73 4.07 5.22 -10.52
C PHE A 73 3.64 6.62 -10.11
N GLY A 74 3.79 7.58 -11.03
CA GLY A 74 3.46 8.99 -10.85
C GLY A 74 1.99 9.27 -11.16
N THR A 75 1.09 8.72 -10.37
CA THR A 75 -0.36 8.89 -10.54
C THR A 75 -1.08 9.16 -9.22
N CYS A 76 -2.30 9.69 -9.28
CA CYS A 76 -3.14 9.88 -8.10
C CYS A 76 -3.69 8.53 -7.60
N CYS A 77 -3.90 8.37 -6.29
CA CYS A 77 -4.41 7.11 -5.73
C CYS A 77 -5.83 6.72 -6.16
N GLY A 78 -6.56 7.62 -6.84
CA GLY A 78 -7.85 7.32 -7.48
C GLY A 78 -7.72 6.80 -8.91
N VAL A 79 -6.51 6.68 -9.44
CA VAL A 79 -6.22 6.22 -10.80
C VAL A 79 -5.29 5.02 -10.69
N LEU A 80 -5.64 3.92 -11.36
CA LEU A 80 -4.80 2.72 -11.33
C LEU A 80 -3.45 2.96 -12.02
N PRO A 81 -2.36 2.39 -11.47
CA PRO A 81 -1.05 2.38 -12.14
C PRO A 81 -1.13 1.83 -13.56
N GLN A 82 -0.44 2.50 -14.48
CA GLN A 82 -0.29 2.10 -15.88
C GLN A 82 1.15 2.33 -16.30
N ASP A 83 1.61 1.60 -17.32
CA ASP A 83 2.98 1.73 -17.83
C ASP A 83 3.33 3.17 -18.24
N SER A 84 2.37 3.93 -18.77
CA SER A 84 2.54 5.34 -19.13
C SER A 84 2.80 6.27 -17.93
N THR A 85 2.48 5.81 -16.71
CA THR A 85 2.69 6.53 -15.45
C THR A 85 3.86 5.96 -14.65
N ARG A 86 4.55 4.94 -15.16
CA ARG A 86 5.69 4.32 -14.48
C ARG A 86 6.83 5.34 -14.35
N ILE A 87 7.45 5.36 -13.18
CA ILE A 87 8.64 6.16 -12.90
C ILE A 87 9.84 5.23 -13.02
N ASP A 88 10.60 5.37 -14.11
CA ASP A 88 11.84 4.64 -14.30
C ASP A 88 12.95 5.29 -13.49
N GLY A 89 13.36 4.62 -12.42
CA GLY A 89 14.44 5.06 -11.57
C GLY A 89 14.40 4.37 -10.23
N ASP A 90 15.58 4.03 -9.73
CA ASP A 90 15.73 3.59 -8.36
C ASP A 90 15.50 4.83 -7.47
N LEU A 91 14.27 5.01 -6.99
CA LEU A 91 13.99 5.88 -5.85
C LEU A 91 14.62 5.23 -4.61
N HIS A 92 15.95 5.14 -4.61
CA HIS A 92 16.77 4.99 -3.44
C HIS A 92 16.46 6.19 -2.55
N LEU A 93 15.47 5.99 -1.67
CA LEU A 93 15.13 6.89 -0.58
C LEU A 93 16.40 7.06 0.27
N LYS A 94 17.25 8.03 -0.10
CA LYS A 94 18.36 8.48 0.74
C LYS A 94 17.80 8.92 2.08
#